data_AF-A0A2D6QVN0-F1
#
_entry.id   AF-A0A2D6QVN0-F1
#
_cell.length_a   1.000
_cell.length_b   1.000
_cell.length_c   1.000
_cell.angle_alpha   90.00
_cell.angle_beta   90.00
_cell.angle_gamma   90.00
#
_symmetry.space_group_name_H-M   'P 1'
#
loop_
_entity.id
_entity.type
_entity.pdbx_description
1 polymer ?
#
loop_
_entity_poly.entity_id
_entity_poly.type
_entity_poly.pdbx_seq_one_letter_code
_entity_poly.pdbx_strand_id
1 'polypeptide(L)'
;MEDLLKGFPVVVEQPLNWGDMDMHGHINNVWLFRYIENARIAYYEAIGKHQHEQASGTSFVLAATSCTFKSALVYPDVAVVGARIEEILTDRAVMGYRVVSREHHRVAAEARATLVSYDYAKGEKVVFPEVLTQRIHALEGKSYRGKEQQR
;
A
#
# COMPACT_ATOMS: atom_id res chain seq x y z
N MET A 1 -5.36 -18.37 -4.68
CA MET A 1 -4.61 -17.28 -4.01
C MET A 1 -4.06 -16.30 -5.02
N GLU A 2 -3.28 -16.76 -6.01
CA GLU A 2 -2.71 -15.93 -7.08
C GLU A 2 -3.74 -15.08 -7.84
N ASP A 3 -4.93 -15.62 -8.14
CA ASP A 3 -5.97 -14.85 -8.84
C ASP A 3 -6.49 -13.64 -8.04
N LEU A 4 -6.54 -13.75 -6.70
CA LEU A 4 -7.05 -12.67 -5.84
C LEU A 4 -6.05 -11.52 -5.74
N LEU A 5 -4.76 -11.80 -5.87
CA LEU A 5 -3.67 -10.82 -5.81
C LEU A 5 -3.06 -10.53 -7.18
N LYS A 6 -3.72 -10.95 -8.26
CA LYS A 6 -3.30 -10.65 -9.62
C LYS A 6 -3.28 -9.13 -9.83
N GLY A 7 -2.15 -8.64 -10.31
CA GLY A 7 -1.93 -7.21 -10.58
C GLY A 7 -1.51 -6.39 -9.35
N PHE A 8 -1.04 -7.03 -8.28
CA PHE A 8 -0.29 -6.39 -7.21
C PHE A 8 1.20 -6.76 -7.38
N PRO A 9 2.10 -5.81 -7.69
CA PRO A 9 3.51 -6.13 -7.89
C PRO A 9 4.25 -6.43 -6.59
N VAL A 10 3.70 -5.98 -5.45
CA VAL A 10 4.28 -6.22 -4.13
C VAL A 10 3.25 -6.99 -3.30
N VAL A 11 3.69 -8.11 -2.74
CA VAL A 11 2.89 -8.96 -1.88
C VAL A 11 3.71 -9.30 -0.64
N VAL A 12 3.14 -9.09 0.54
CA VAL A 12 3.76 -9.37 1.84
C VAL A 12 2.88 -10.34 2.61
N GLU A 13 3.48 -11.34 3.24
CA GLU A 13 2.79 -12.20 4.20
C GLU A 13 2.93 -11.65 5.61
N GLN A 14 1.80 -11.58 6.32
CA GLN A 14 1.73 -11.13 7.70
C GLN A 14 1.10 -12.23 8.55
N PRO A 15 1.91 -13.03 9.28
CA PRO A 15 1.39 -13.92 10.30
C PRO A 15 0.59 -13.12 11.33
N LEU A 16 -0.60 -13.62 11.64
CA LEU A 16 -1.46 -12.99 12.65
C LEU A 16 -0.94 -13.34 14.04
N ASN A 17 -1.02 -12.37 14.95
CA ASN A 17 -0.73 -12.62 16.36
C ASN A 17 -2.04 -12.86 17.11
N TRP A 18 -2.03 -13.80 18.05
CA TRP A 18 -3.20 -14.04 18.90
C TRP A 18 -3.65 -12.77 19.65
N GLY A 19 -2.69 -11.96 20.11
CA GLY A 19 -2.95 -10.69 20.81
C GLY A 19 -3.51 -9.57 19.94
N ASP A 20 -3.57 -9.75 18.62
CA ASP A 20 -4.17 -8.76 17.70
C ASP A 20 -5.70 -8.93 17.61
N MET A 21 -6.25 -10.01 18.17
CA MET A 21 -7.69 -10.24 18.23
C MET A 21 -8.35 -9.39 19.32
N ASP A 22 -9.57 -8.94 19.07
CA ASP A 22 -10.39 -8.27 20.07
C ASP A 22 -11.42 -9.21 20.73
N MET A 23 -12.28 -8.64 21.59
CA MET A 23 -13.29 -9.38 22.35
C MET A 23 -14.26 -10.19 21.46
N HIS A 24 -14.39 -9.85 20.18
CA HIS A 24 -15.27 -10.56 19.24
C HIS A 24 -14.59 -11.78 18.58
N GLY A 25 -13.34 -12.10 18.95
CA GLY A 25 -12.67 -13.33 18.53
C GLY A 25 -12.08 -13.29 17.11
N HIS A 26 -11.84 -12.09 16.59
CA HIS A 26 -11.18 -11.88 15.30
C HIS A 26 -10.21 -10.70 15.40
N ILE A 27 -9.30 -10.59 14.43
CA ILE A 27 -8.33 -9.50 14.36
C ILE A 27 -9.05 -8.15 14.39
N ASN A 28 -8.60 -7.27 15.27
CA ASN A 28 -9.18 -5.95 15.39
C ASN A 28 -8.92 -5.12 14.11
N ASN A 29 -9.89 -4.30 13.73
CA ASN A 29 -9.84 -3.50 12.51
C ASN A 29 -8.64 -2.53 12.45
N VAL A 30 -8.09 -2.10 13.60
CA VAL A 30 -6.91 -1.23 13.66
C VAL A 30 -5.66 -1.93 13.14
N TRP A 31 -5.51 -3.24 13.40
CA TRP A 31 -4.34 -4.00 12.97
C TRP A 31 -4.24 -4.15 11.45
N LEU A 32 -5.37 -4.16 10.74
CA LEU A 32 -5.39 -4.17 9.28
C LEU A 32 -4.65 -2.96 8.69
N PHE A 33 -4.70 -1.79 9.36
CA PHE A 33 -3.94 -0.61 8.92
C PHE A 33 -2.43 -0.78 9.10
N ARG A 34 -1.99 -1.56 10.11
CA ARG A 34 -0.58 -1.92 10.29
C ARG A 34 -0.11 -2.91 9.23
N TYR A 35 -0.96 -3.87 8.87
CA TYR A 35 -0.61 -4.87 7.87
C TYR A 35 -0.45 -4.24 6.47
N ILE A 36 -1.34 -3.32 6.08
CA ILE A 36 -1.19 -2.56 4.81
C ILE A 36 -0.02 -1.57 4.85
N GLU A 37 0.34 -1.05 6.03
CA GLU A 37 1.53 -0.22 6.19
C GLU A 37 2.81 -1.03 5.90
N ASN A 38 2.91 -2.27 6.37
CA ASN A 38 4.05 -3.14 6.05
C ASN A 38 4.19 -3.37 4.54
N ALA A 39 3.08 -3.62 3.84
CA ALA A 39 3.08 -3.75 2.38
C ALA A 39 3.48 -2.44 1.67
N ARG A 40 3.08 -1.28 2.21
CA ARG A 40 3.50 0.05 1.70
C ARG A 40 5.00 0.26 1.86
N ILE A 41 5.59 -0.12 3.00
CA ILE A 41 7.03 -0.01 3.23
C ILE A 41 7.80 -0.92 2.26
N ALA A 42 7.38 -2.18 2.09
CA ALA A 42 7.99 -3.07 1.09
C ALA A 42 7.90 -2.49 -0.34
N TYR A 43 6.79 -1.83 -0.68
CA TYR A 43 6.65 -1.12 -1.94
C TYR A 43 7.63 0.06 -2.05
N TYR A 44 7.79 0.86 -1.00
CA TYR A 44 8.75 1.97 -0.94
C TYR A 44 10.19 1.51 -1.12
N GLU A 45 10.57 0.38 -0.55
CA GLU A 45 11.88 -0.25 -0.74
C GLU A 45 12.09 -0.63 -2.21
N ALA A 46 11.10 -1.28 -2.83
CA ALA A 46 11.17 -1.72 -4.22
C ALA A 46 11.37 -0.55 -5.21
N ILE A 47 10.79 0.62 -4.95
CA ILE A 47 10.97 1.82 -5.79
C ILE A 47 12.14 2.71 -5.33
N GLY A 48 12.89 2.30 -4.31
CA GLY A 48 14.00 3.07 -3.76
C GLY A 48 13.60 4.46 -3.26
N LYS A 49 12.42 4.57 -2.62
CA LYS A 49 11.86 5.84 -2.13
C LYS A 49 12.75 6.49 -1.08
N HIS A 50 13.31 5.71 -0.15
CA HIS A 50 14.17 6.24 0.92
C HIS A 50 15.49 6.81 0.40
N GLN A 51 16.08 6.17 -0.62
CA GLN A 51 17.28 6.67 -1.29
C GLN A 51 16.98 7.99 -2.02
N HIS A 52 15.80 8.11 -2.64
CA HIS A 52 15.39 9.37 -3.25
C HIS A 52 15.20 10.47 -2.18
N GLU A 53 14.51 10.17 -1.09
CA GLU A 53 14.28 11.09 0.02
C GLU A 53 15.57 11.61 0.63
N GLN A 54 16.57 10.75 0.84
CA GLN A 54 17.89 11.16 1.34
C GLN A 54 18.63 12.09 0.38
N ALA A 55 18.45 11.91 -0.93
CA ALA A 55 19.12 12.69 -1.95
C ALA A 55 18.42 14.02 -2.27
N SER A 56 17.09 14.08 -2.18
CA SER A 56 16.28 15.23 -2.61
C SER A 56 15.64 16.03 -1.47
N GLY A 57 15.55 15.46 -0.26
CA GLY A 57 14.77 16.04 0.83
C GLY A 57 13.25 15.97 0.65
N THR A 58 12.79 15.38 -0.47
CA THR A 58 11.37 15.23 -0.82
C THR A 58 10.92 13.79 -0.65
N SER A 59 9.71 13.62 -0.11
CA SER A 59 9.20 12.31 0.31
C SER A 59 7.70 12.18 0.08
N PHE A 60 7.15 11.05 0.51
CA PHE A 60 5.72 10.78 0.51
C PHE A 60 5.16 10.83 1.93
N VAL A 61 4.11 11.62 2.13
CA VAL A 61 3.35 11.69 3.37
C VAL A 61 1.98 11.06 3.17
N LEU A 62 1.54 10.24 4.13
CA LEU A 62 0.20 9.68 4.14
C LEU A 62 -0.82 10.78 4.47
N ALA A 63 -1.58 11.24 3.48
CA ALA A 63 -2.59 12.27 3.66
C ALA A 63 -3.96 11.70 4.06
N ALA A 64 -4.29 10.50 3.58
CA ALA A 64 -5.53 9.81 3.93
C ALA A 64 -5.37 8.31 3.80
N THR A 65 -6.14 7.55 4.58
CA THR A 65 -6.26 6.10 4.45
C THR A 65 -7.71 5.67 4.70
N SER A 66 -8.16 4.64 3.99
CA SER A 66 -9.49 4.06 4.13
C SER A 66 -9.42 2.55 3.95
N CYS A 67 -10.30 1.82 4.62
CA CYS A 67 -10.35 0.36 4.58
C CYS A 67 -11.80 -0.12 4.63
N THR A 68 -12.15 -1.01 3.71
CA THR A 68 -13.41 -1.74 3.72
C THR A 68 -13.14 -3.17 4.16
N PHE A 69 -13.69 -3.53 5.32
CA PHE A 69 -13.58 -4.87 5.90
C PHE A 69 -14.66 -5.78 5.28
N LYS A 70 -14.25 -6.86 4.63
CA LYS A 70 -15.11 -7.78 3.88
C LYS A 70 -15.32 -9.12 4.58
N SER A 71 -14.29 -9.63 5.27
CA SER A 71 -14.42 -10.84 6.08
C SER A 71 -13.43 -10.83 7.24
N ALA A 72 -13.83 -11.43 8.37
CA ALA A 72 -12.97 -11.57 9.54
C ALA A 72 -11.71 -12.42 9.25
N LEU A 73 -10.61 -12.03 9.88
CA LEU A 73 -9.36 -12.78 10.01
C LEU A 73 -9.27 -13.29 11.46
N VAL A 74 -8.79 -14.52 11.64
CA VAL A 74 -8.70 -15.17 12.96
C VAL A 74 -7.36 -15.86 13.08
N TYR A 75 -6.70 -15.76 14.23
CA TYR A 75 -5.47 -16.51 14.51
C TYR A 75 -5.76 -18.03 14.47
N PRO A 76 -4.88 -18.89 13.91
CA PRO A 76 -3.51 -18.64 13.44
C PRO A 76 -3.35 -18.45 11.91
N ASP A 77 -4.27 -17.74 11.26
CA ASP A 77 -4.16 -17.45 9.82
C ASP A 77 -2.97 -16.52 9.49
N VAL A 78 -2.69 -16.36 8.20
CA VAL A 78 -1.74 -15.40 7.63
C VAL A 78 -2.49 -14.46 6.69
N ALA A 79 -2.38 -13.16 6.94
CA ALA A 79 -2.86 -12.15 6.02
C ALA A 79 -1.86 -11.95 4.88
N VAL A 80 -2.27 -12.23 3.65
CA VAL A 80 -1.47 -11.95 2.45
C VAL A 80 -1.91 -10.61 1.90
N VAL A 81 -1.01 -9.63 1.92
CA VAL A 81 -1.31 -8.23 1.60
C VAL A 81 -0.64 -7.82 0.30
N GLY A 82 -1.45 -7.52 -0.72
CA GLY A 82 -0.98 -6.91 -1.96
C GLY A 82 -0.99 -5.39 -1.87
N ALA A 83 0.03 -4.73 -2.43
CA ALA A 83 0.12 -3.28 -2.59
C ALA A 83 0.44 -2.90 -4.04
N ARG A 84 -0.20 -1.83 -4.55
CA ARG A 84 0.02 -1.26 -5.89
C ARG A 84 -0.33 0.23 -5.93
N ILE A 85 0.24 0.98 -6.86
CA ILE A 85 -0.23 2.33 -7.20
C ILE A 85 -1.37 2.23 -8.22
N GLU A 86 -2.54 2.76 -7.85
CA GLU A 86 -3.72 2.81 -8.74
C GLU A 86 -3.70 4.03 -9.66
N GLU A 87 -3.17 5.16 -9.18
CA GLU A 87 -3.20 6.44 -9.89
C GLU A 87 -2.04 7.33 -9.42
N ILE A 88 -1.42 8.05 -10.36
CA ILE A 88 -0.46 9.13 -10.09
C ILE A 88 -1.06 10.42 -10.64
N LEU A 89 -1.07 11.46 -9.80
CA LEU A 89 -1.55 12.81 -10.08
C LEU A 89 -0.40 13.80 -9.88
N THR A 90 -0.66 15.10 -10.06
CA THR A 90 0.36 16.15 -10.04
C THR A 90 1.21 16.17 -8.76
N ASP A 91 0.60 16.10 -7.58
CA ASP A 91 1.27 16.22 -6.27
C ASP A 91 1.05 14.98 -5.37
N ARG A 92 0.43 13.92 -5.91
CA ARG A 92 0.00 12.78 -5.11
C ARG A 92 -0.12 11.50 -5.92
N ALA A 93 -0.12 10.37 -5.22
CA ALA A 93 -0.49 9.08 -5.76
C ALA A 93 -1.52 8.39 -4.87
N VAL A 94 -2.36 7.55 -5.48
CA VAL A 94 -3.30 6.68 -4.76
C VAL A 94 -2.73 5.27 -4.77
N MET A 95 -2.43 4.74 -3.59
CA MET A 95 -2.01 3.35 -3.39
C MET A 95 -3.22 2.51 -2.99
N GLY A 96 -3.43 1.40 -3.68
CA GLY A 96 -4.46 0.41 -3.38
C GLY A 96 -3.87 -0.82 -2.69
N TYR A 97 -4.65 -1.41 -1.79
CA TYR A 97 -4.27 -2.63 -1.09
C TYR A 97 -5.40 -3.64 -1.10
N ARG A 98 -5.01 -4.92 -1.08
CA ARG A 98 -5.93 -6.03 -0.86
C ARG A 98 -5.33 -6.98 0.16
N VAL A 99 -6.13 -7.32 1.17
CA VAL A 99 -5.77 -8.29 2.20
C VAL A 99 -6.56 -9.56 1.96
N VAL A 100 -5.87 -10.69 1.89
CA VAL A 100 -6.45 -12.01 1.64
C VAL A 100 -6.10 -12.94 2.79
N SER A 101 -7.09 -13.67 3.30
CA SER A 101 -6.89 -14.77 4.24
C SER A 101 -6.21 -15.93 3.53
N ARG A 102 -5.06 -16.39 4.04
CA ARG A 102 -4.34 -17.53 3.46
C ARG A 102 -5.13 -18.82 3.65
N GLU A 103 -5.65 -19.03 4.85
CA GLU A 103 -6.43 -20.21 5.23
C GLU A 103 -7.75 -20.31 4.46
N HIS A 104 -8.50 -19.22 4.37
CA HIS A 104 -9.86 -19.24 3.78
C HIS A 104 -9.91 -18.82 2.31
N HIS A 105 -8.78 -18.44 1.71
CA HIS A 105 -8.67 -18.03 0.31
C HIS A 105 -9.71 -16.97 -0.11
N ARG A 106 -9.97 -15.98 0.75
CA ARG A 106 -10.97 -14.93 0.52
C ARG A 106 -10.44 -13.55 0.87
N VAL A 107 -11.00 -12.52 0.25
CA VAL A 107 -10.64 -11.12 0.52
C VAL A 107 -11.17 -10.72 1.89
N ALA A 108 -10.25 -10.43 2.81
CA ALA A 108 -10.56 -9.93 4.14
C ALA A 108 -10.79 -8.42 4.15
N ALA A 109 -10.01 -7.67 3.38
CA ALA A 109 -10.17 -6.22 3.28
C ALA A 109 -9.68 -5.66 1.94
N GLU A 110 -10.21 -4.51 1.56
CA GLU A 110 -9.64 -3.65 0.52
C GLU A 110 -9.42 -2.26 1.08
N ALA A 111 -8.26 -1.68 0.80
CA ALA A 111 -7.88 -0.39 1.37
C ALA A 111 -7.28 0.53 0.31
N ARG A 112 -7.30 1.82 0.59
CA ARG A 112 -6.64 2.86 -0.22
C ARG A 112 -5.93 3.86 0.66
N ALA A 113 -4.79 4.34 0.18
CA ALA A 113 -4.02 5.42 0.78
C ALA A 113 -3.75 6.52 -0.24
N THR A 114 -3.96 7.77 0.15
CA THR A 114 -3.52 8.94 -0.62
C THR A 114 -2.17 9.38 -0.09
N LEU A 115 -1.16 9.35 -0.96
CA LEU A 115 0.21 9.72 -0.67
C LEU A 115 0.51 11.05 -1.34
N VAL A 116 0.84 12.09 -0.59
CA VAL A 116 1.22 13.40 -1.14
C VAL A 116 2.73 13.54 -1.18
N SER A 117 3.28 14.13 -2.23
CA SER A 117 4.68 14.49 -2.27
C SER A 117 4.93 15.77 -1.48
N TYR A 118 5.94 15.76 -0.61
CA TYR A 118 6.19 16.80 0.37
C TYR A 118 7.69 17.09 0.51
N ASP A 119 8.04 18.37 0.48
CA ASP A 119 9.39 18.87 0.78
C ASP A 119 9.46 19.22 2.27
N TYR A 120 10.25 18.47 3.03
CA TYR A 120 10.37 18.67 4.48
C TYR A 120 11.16 19.92 4.87
N ALA A 121 12.08 20.38 4.01
CA ALA A 121 12.87 21.57 4.28
C ALA A 121 12.01 22.84 4.14
N LYS A 122 11.11 22.84 3.16
CA LYS A 122 10.19 23.97 2.91
C LYS A 122 8.87 23.87 3.64
N GLY A 123 8.47 22.67 4.05
CA GLY A 123 7.19 22.45 4.70
C GLY A 123 5.99 22.61 3.75
N GLU A 124 6.14 22.22 2.49
CA GLU A 124 5.10 22.38 1.47
C GLU A 124 4.96 21.15 0.57
N LYS A 125 3.80 21.06 -0.09
CA LYS A 125 3.56 20.03 -1.12
C LYS A 125 4.32 20.38 -2.38
N VAL A 126 4.85 19.36 -3.04
CA VAL A 126 5.58 19.50 -4.30
C VAL A 126 5.04 18.55 -5.36
N VAL A 127 5.45 18.77 -6.61
CA VAL A 127 5.12 17.89 -7.73
C VAL A 127 5.69 16.50 -7.45
N PHE A 128 4.93 15.47 -7.82
CA PHE A 128 5.34 14.09 -7.64
C PHE A 128 6.67 13.83 -8.39
N PRO A 129 7.71 13.27 -7.73
CA PRO A 129 9.03 13.18 -8.34
C PRO A 129 9.06 12.23 -9.54
N GLU A 130 9.48 12.75 -10.69
CA GLU A 130 9.58 12.00 -11.96
C GLU A 130 10.40 10.71 -11.83
N VAL A 131 11.50 10.75 -11.06
CA VAL A 131 12.34 9.56 -10.80
C VAL A 131 11.55 8.44 -10.12
N LEU A 132 10.66 8.78 -9.19
CA LEU A 132 9.83 7.79 -8.51
C LEU A 132 8.67 7.33 -9.40
N THR A 133 8.10 8.23 -10.21
CA THR A 133 7.11 7.88 -11.25
C THR A 133 7.67 6.80 -12.18
N GLN A 134 8.87 6.99 -12.73
CA GLN A 134 9.51 6.02 -13.62
C GLN A 134 9.75 4.66 -12.97
N ARG A 135 10.20 4.66 -11.70
CA ARG A 135 10.39 3.41 -10.94
C ARG A 135 9.08 2.71 -10.59
N ILE A 136 8.02 3.47 -10.31
CA ILE A 136 6.67 2.93 -10.12
C ILE A 136 6.19 2.27 -11.41
N HIS A 137 6.31 2.92 -12.57
CA HIS A 137 5.92 2.31 -13.85
C HIS A 137 6.73 1.05 -14.15
N ALA A 138 8.03 1.04 -13.85
CA ALA A 138 8.86 -0.15 -14.01
C ALA A 138 8.42 -1.31 -13.11
N LEU A 139 8.05 -1.03 -11.86
CA LEU A 139 7.60 -2.03 -10.90
C LEU A 139 6.20 -2.58 -11.21
N GLU A 140 5.26 -1.71 -11.55
CA GLU A 140 3.88 -2.08 -11.91
C GLU A 140 3.80 -2.80 -13.27
N GLY A 141 4.79 -2.56 -14.13
CA GLY A 141 4.93 -3.17 -15.45
C GLY A 141 3.70 -2.95 -16.35
N LYS A 142 3.41 -3.93 -17.22
CA LYS A 142 2.27 -3.89 -18.17
C LYS A 142 0.89 -3.94 -17.48
N SER A 143 0.82 -4.14 -16.16
CA SER A 143 -0.42 -4.19 -15.40
C SER A 143 -0.87 -2.80 -14.92
N TYR A 144 -0.01 -1.78 -15.04
CA TYR A 144 -0.36 -0.41 -14.71
C TYR A 144 -1.44 0.11 -15.68
N ARG A 145 -2.66 0.32 -15.16
CA ARG A 145 -3.77 0.98 -15.87
C ARG A 145 -4.11 2.34 -15.25
N GLY A 146 -3.14 2.97 -14.57
CA GLY A 146 -3.32 4.28 -13.98
C GLY A 146 -3.60 5.32 -15.06
N LYS A 147 -4.49 6.27 -14.75
CA LYS A 147 -4.78 7.39 -15.65
C LYS A 147 -3.64 8.40 -15.53
N GLU A 148 -2.80 8.50 -16.55
CA GLU A 148 -1.95 9.69 -16.75
C GLU A 148 -2.82 10.80 -17.33
N GLN A 149 -2.89 11.98 -16.70
CA GLN A 149 -3.38 13.15 -17.41
C GLN A 149 -2.32 13.62 -18.40
N GLN A 150 -2.69 13.61 -19.68
CA GLN A 150 -2.02 14.39 -20.72
C GLN A 150 -1.90 15.84 -20.26
N ARG A 151 -0.69 16.38 -20.43
CA ARG A 151 -0.30 17.77 -20.19
C ARG A 151 -1.30 18.79 -20.71
#